data_AF-A0A3A5ZM64-F1
#
_entry.id   AF-A0A3A5ZM64-F1
#
_cell.length_a   1.000
_cell.length_b   1.000
_cell.length_c   1.000
_cell.angle_alpha   90.00
_cell.angle_beta   90.00
_cell.angle_gamma   90.00
#
_symmetry.space_group_name_H-M   'P 1'
#
loop_
_entity.id
_entity.type
_entity.pdbx_description
1 polymer ?
#
loop_
_entity_poly.entity_id
_entity_poly.type
_entity_poly.pdbx_seq_one_letter_code
_entity_poly.pdbx_strand_id
1 'polypeptide(L)'
;MIPKIIHYCWFGESKIPPLIQKCIKSWKKHLPDYEFKLWNEENFNVNSTLWTQHAYELKKYAFVSDYVRLKALYEYGGIYLDTDIKILKSFNPLLKNEGFIGFEDVKGNVIASCVIAAKQLHPFIQECMQYYNQDFTIEIINKNEANVIDITQRLIKKGMQLGGGEQVINEMHIYPREYFCPMDFWGNWNKTANTYCIHLFNGSWLPDSEMKKLNKRKTWYFKLCKWIYVHIGLQKLKSSLKR
;
A
#
# COMPACT_ATOMS: atom_id res chain seq x y z
N MET A 1 17.44 14.38 -1.86
CA MET A 1 17.20 13.20 -0.98
C MET A 1 15.71 13.12 -0.70
N ILE A 2 15.13 11.95 -0.43
CA ILE A 2 13.70 11.87 -0.04
C ILE A 2 13.51 12.60 1.30
N PRO A 3 12.60 13.59 1.39
CA PRO A 3 12.31 14.30 2.64
C PRO A 3 11.79 13.37 3.76
N LYS A 4 12.05 13.72 5.02
CA LYS A 4 11.54 12.98 6.19
C LYS A 4 10.11 13.40 6.55
N ILE A 5 9.20 13.22 5.59
CA ILE A 5 7.78 13.54 5.75
C ILE A 5 6.98 12.25 5.53
N ILE A 6 6.12 11.91 6.49
CA ILE A 6 5.16 10.82 6.37
C ILE A 6 3.80 11.42 6.02
N HIS A 7 3.30 11.08 4.83
CA HIS A 7 1.96 11.41 4.37
C HIS A 7 1.01 10.23 4.61
N TYR A 8 -0.20 10.52 5.09
CA TYR A 8 -1.26 9.53 5.22
C TYR A 8 -2.61 10.22 5.19
N CYS A 9 -3.66 9.48 4.79
CA CYS A 9 -4.99 10.04 4.59
C CYS A 9 -6.00 9.51 5.61
N TRP A 10 -6.93 10.36 6.03
CA TRP A 10 -8.09 9.95 6.81
C TRP A 10 -9.28 10.86 6.49
N PHE A 11 -10.13 10.41 5.55
CA PHE A 11 -11.33 11.11 5.11
C PHE A 11 -12.60 10.45 5.66
N GLY A 12 -13.69 11.22 5.72
CA GLY A 12 -15.03 10.78 6.10
C GLY A 12 -15.39 10.99 7.57
N GLU A 13 -14.68 11.88 8.28
CA GLU A 13 -14.90 12.33 9.68
C GLU A 13 -15.00 11.24 10.77
N SER A 14 -14.89 9.96 10.39
CA SER A 14 -15.01 8.84 11.30
C SER A 14 -13.86 8.83 12.31
N LYS A 15 -14.09 8.33 13.53
CA LYS A 15 -13.01 8.18 14.51
C LYS A 15 -12.01 7.15 14.03
N ILE A 16 -10.71 7.48 14.11
CA ILE A 16 -9.61 6.56 13.79
C ILE A 16 -9.71 5.30 14.69
N PRO A 17 -9.85 4.08 14.12
CA PRO A 17 -10.02 2.87 14.91
C PRO A 17 -8.77 2.49 15.73
N PRO A 18 -8.92 1.71 16.81
CA PRO A 18 -7.80 1.33 17.68
C PRO A 18 -6.63 0.63 16.96
N LEU A 19 -6.91 -0.15 15.90
CA LEU A 19 -5.85 -0.78 15.11
C LEU A 19 -4.98 0.27 14.41
N ILE A 20 -5.61 1.26 13.79
CA ILE A 20 -4.93 2.33 13.07
C ILE A 20 -4.15 3.22 14.05
N GLN A 21 -4.71 3.51 15.22
CA GLN A 21 -3.98 4.22 16.28
C GLN A 21 -2.70 3.46 16.71
N LYS A 22 -2.76 2.12 16.80
CA LYS A 22 -1.57 1.28 17.08
C LYS A 22 -0.55 1.35 15.95
N CYS A 23 -1.00 1.37 14.69
CA CYS A 23 -0.13 1.58 13.53
C CYS A 23 0.57 2.94 13.61
N ILE A 24 -0.17 4.04 13.74
CA ILE A 24 0.40 5.40 13.86
C ILE A 24 1.37 5.51 15.06
N LYS A 25 1.05 4.88 16.21
CA LYS A 25 1.97 4.83 17.36
C LYS A 25 3.29 4.12 17.01
N SER A 26 3.25 3.06 16.20
CA SER A 26 4.46 2.39 15.73
C SER A 26 5.30 3.31 14.83
N TRP A 27 4.65 4.17 14.03
CA TRP A 27 5.36 5.12 13.18
C TRP A 27 6.14 6.11 14.02
N LYS A 28 5.46 6.79 14.96
CA LYS A 28 6.08 7.77 15.86
C LYS A 28 7.21 7.18 16.71
N LYS A 29 7.11 5.89 17.06
CA LYS A 29 8.16 5.16 17.79
C LYS A 29 9.43 4.97 16.95
N HIS A 30 9.28 4.63 15.68
CA HIS A 30 10.39 4.20 14.81
C HIS A 30 10.88 5.29 13.84
N LEU A 31 10.13 6.38 13.72
CA LEU A 31 10.38 7.53 12.86
C LEU A 31 10.23 8.83 13.69
N PRO A 32 10.95 8.98 14.82
CA PRO A 32 10.75 10.10 15.76
C PRO A 32 11.15 11.47 15.19
N ASP A 33 12.01 11.48 14.18
CA ASP A 33 12.57 12.65 13.50
C ASP A 33 11.84 12.98 12.18
N TYR A 34 10.71 12.32 11.90
CA TYR A 34 9.90 12.56 10.72
C TYR A 34 8.74 13.50 11.03
N GLU A 35 8.41 14.38 10.08
CA GLU A 35 7.15 15.11 10.08
C GLU A 35 5.99 14.17 9.73
N PHE A 36 4.83 14.35 10.37
CA PHE A 36 3.62 13.58 10.08
C PHE A 36 2.54 14.50 9.53
N LYS A 37 2.24 14.37 8.23
CA LYS A 37 1.23 15.15 7.54
C LYS A 37 0.00 14.30 7.25
N LEU A 38 -1.02 14.47 8.09
CA LEU A 38 -2.34 13.90 7.88
C LEU A 38 -3.06 14.72 6.80
N TRP A 39 -3.61 14.06 5.78
CA TRP A 39 -4.51 14.65 4.80
C TRP A 39 -5.96 14.29 5.11
N ASN A 40 -6.81 15.31 5.19
CA ASN A 40 -8.24 15.22 5.51
C ASN A 40 -8.99 16.40 4.86
N GLU A 41 -10.27 16.56 5.17
CA GLU A 41 -11.13 17.64 4.65
C GLU A 41 -10.66 19.04 5.05
N GLU A 42 -9.91 19.18 6.15
CA GLU A 42 -9.44 20.48 6.66
C GLU A 42 -8.28 21.04 5.83
N ASN A 43 -7.52 20.19 5.15
CA ASN A 43 -6.31 20.59 4.43
C ASN A 43 -6.22 20.08 2.99
N PHE A 44 -7.22 19.32 2.52
CA PHE A 44 -7.34 18.91 1.13
C PHE A 44 -8.73 19.26 0.60
N ASN A 45 -8.77 20.03 -0.49
CA ASN A 45 -10.01 20.30 -1.21
C ASN A 45 -10.43 19.05 -1.99
N VAL A 46 -11.40 18.31 -1.46
CA VAL A 46 -11.97 17.10 -2.08
C VAL A 46 -12.64 17.39 -3.44
N ASN A 47 -13.01 18.63 -3.71
CA ASN A 47 -13.59 19.07 -4.98
C ASN A 47 -12.53 19.60 -5.97
N SER A 48 -11.23 19.37 -5.71
CA SER A 48 -10.15 19.86 -6.59
C SER A 48 -10.06 19.15 -7.94
N THR A 49 -10.67 17.98 -8.08
CA THR A 49 -10.77 17.22 -9.34
C THR A 49 -12.11 16.49 -9.40
N LEU A 50 -12.60 16.18 -10.60
CA LEU A 50 -13.81 15.36 -10.77
C LEU A 50 -13.64 13.96 -10.15
N TRP A 51 -12.42 13.38 -10.24
CA TRP A 51 -12.10 12.12 -9.58
C TRP A 51 -12.34 12.18 -8.07
N THR A 52 -11.71 13.13 -7.38
CA THR A 52 -11.81 13.22 -5.91
C THR A 52 -13.21 13.63 -5.47
N GLN A 53 -13.88 14.50 -6.24
CA GLN A 53 -15.24 14.93 -5.96
C GLN A 53 -16.20 13.74 -5.98
N HIS A 54 -16.27 13.02 -7.11
CA HIS A 54 -17.20 11.89 -7.27
C HIS A 54 -16.86 10.74 -6.30
N ALA A 55 -15.58 10.43 -6.10
CA ALA A 55 -15.17 9.42 -5.13
C ALA A 55 -15.60 9.80 -3.70
N TYR A 56 -15.48 11.08 -3.33
CA TYR A 56 -15.89 11.56 -2.02
C TYR A 56 -17.41 11.53 -1.83
N GLU A 57 -18.19 12.01 -2.81
CA GLU A 57 -19.66 11.99 -2.80
C GLU A 57 -20.21 10.56 -2.65
N LEU A 58 -19.57 9.58 -3.29
CA LEU A 58 -19.89 8.15 -3.17
C LEU A 58 -19.32 7.49 -1.90
N LYS A 59 -18.70 8.26 -1.00
CA LYS A 59 -18.04 7.81 0.24
C LYS A 59 -16.95 6.76 0.00
N LYS A 60 -16.30 6.83 -1.17
CA LYS A 60 -15.19 5.97 -1.59
C LYS A 60 -13.84 6.60 -1.25
N TYR A 61 -13.66 6.90 0.03
CA TYR A 61 -12.51 7.64 0.58
C TYR A 61 -11.12 7.03 0.26
N ALA A 62 -11.04 5.71 0.06
CA ALA A 62 -9.80 5.06 -0.37
C ALA A 62 -9.32 5.59 -1.74
N PHE A 63 -10.25 5.84 -2.66
CA PHE A 63 -9.95 6.35 -4.01
C PHE A 63 -9.62 7.85 -4.01
N VAL A 64 -10.13 8.62 -3.03
CA VAL A 64 -9.66 9.98 -2.75
C VAL A 64 -8.20 9.92 -2.28
N SER A 65 -7.90 9.01 -1.35
CA SER A 65 -6.54 8.80 -0.81
C SER A 65 -5.55 8.34 -1.88
N ASP A 66 -6.01 7.57 -2.86
CA ASP A 66 -5.25 7.14 -4.04
C ASP A 66 -4.75 8.32 -4.90
N TYR A 67 -5.54 9.38 -5.04
CA TYR A 67 -5.08 10.60 -5.71
C TYR A 67 -4.15 11.42 -4.80
N VAL A 68 -4.58 11.66 -3.56
CA VAL A 68 -3.87 12.52 -2.60
C VAL A 68 -2.47 12.00 -2.31
N ARG A 69 -2.26 10.67 -2.27
CA ARG A 69 -0.91 10.10 -2.06
C ARG A 69 0.09 10.55 -3.11
N LEU A 70 -0.30 10.53 -4.39
CA LEU A 70 0.61 10.89 -5.47
C LEU A 70 0.79 12.40 -5.53
N LYS A 71 -0.28 13.18 -5.33
CA LYS A 71 -0.21 14.64 -5.24
C LYS A 71 0.73 15.08 -4.11
N ALA A 72 0.60 14.50 -2.91
CA ALA A 72 1.45 14.81 -1.78
C ALA A 72 2.92 14.48 -2.06
N LEU A 73 3.20 13.29 -2.60
CA LEU A 73 4.56 12.90 -2.97
C LEU A 73 5.16 13.78 -4.07
N TYR A 74 4.37 14.20 -5.06
CA TYR A 74 4.85 15.09 -6.10
C TYR A 74 5.16 16.49 -5.56
N GLU A 75 4.25 17.06 -4.76
CA GLU A 75 4.37 18.43 -4.26
C GLU A 75 5.36 18.58 -3.10
N TYR A 76 5.53 17.57 -2.26
CA TYR A 76 6.34 17.66 -1.03
C TYR A 76 7.50 16.65 -0.99
N GLY A 77 7.49 15.63 -1.86
CA GLY A 77 8.32 14.44 -1.67
C GLY A 77 7.85 13.63 -0.46
N GLY A 78 8.75 12.82 0.11
CA GLY A 78 8.52 12.11 1.36
C GLY A 78 8.12 10.65 1.14
N ILE A 79 7.38 10.12 2.11
CA ILE A 79 6.90 8.73 2.12
C ILE A 79 5.41 8.75 2.43
N TYR A 80 4.60 8.19 1.55
CA TYR A 80 3.20 7.91 1.82
C TYR A 80 3.05 6.52 2.48
N LEU A 81 2.20 6.44 3.49
CA LEU A 81 1.82 5.20 4.16
C LEU A 81 0.30 5.03 4.19
N ASP A 82 -0.18 3.86 3.82
CA ASP A 82 -1.53 3.44 4.21
C ASP A 82 -1.62 3.34 5.73
N THR A 83 -2.79 3.65 6.28
CA THR A 83 -2.96 3.82 7.74
C THR A 83 -2.84 2.52 8.54
N ASP A 84 -2.95 1.37 7.87
CA ASP A 84 -2.79 0.04 8.46
C ASP A 84 -1.38 -0.55 8.28
N ILE A 85 -0.40 0.27 7.87
CA ILE A 85 1.02 -0.10 7.93
C ILE A 85 1.50 -0.11 9.38
N LYS A 86 2.17 -1.18 9.82
CA LYS A 86 2.91 -1.24 11.09
C LYS A 86 4.41 -1.12 10.82
N ILE A 87 5.06 -0.08 11.32
CA ILE A 87 6.50 0.13 11.16
C ILE A 87 7.28 -0.69 12.19
N LEU A 88 8.40 -1.27 11.77
CA LEU A 88 9.31 -2.07 12.60
C LEU A 88 10.69 -1.43 12.78
N LYS A 89 11.14 -0.60 11.82
CA LYS A 89 12.41 0.13 11.88
C LYS A 89 12.37 1.37 10.97
N SER A 90 13.32 2.28 11.18
CA SER A 90 13.41 3.56 10.45
C SER A 90 13.67 3.36 8.96
N PHE A 91 13.08 4.21 8.11
CA PHE A 91 13.34 4.24 6.67
C PHE A 91 14.61 5.03 6.29
N ASN A 92 15.33 5.62 7.26
CA ASN A 92 16.53 6.43 7.02
C ASN A 92 17.52 5.82 6.00
N PRO A 93 17.85 4.50 6.04
CA PRO A 93 18.76 3.90 5.06
C PRO A 93 18.28 3.96 3.60
N LEU A 94 16.97 4.12 3.38
CA LEU A 94 16.34 4.12 2.05
C LEU A 94 16.19 5.54 1.47
N LEU A 95 16.38 6.59 2.26
CA LEU A 95 16.14 7.98 1.85
C LEU A 95 17.11 8.49 0.78
N LYS A 96 18.24 7.79 0.59
CA LYS A 96 19.24 8.08 -0.45
C LYS A 96 18.73 7.84 -1.88
N ASN A 97 17.64 7.07 -2.05
CA ASN A 97 17.03 6.83 -3.35
C ASN A 97 16.36 8.10 -3.91
N GLU A 98 16.08 8.12 -5.22
CA GLU A 98 15.22 9.13 -5.84
C GLU A 98 13.74 8.87 -5.51
N GLY A 99 13.31 7.62 -5.61
CA GLY A 99 12.05 7.13 -5.06
C GLY A 99 12.18 5.65 -4.68
N PHE A 100 11.22 5.16 -3.89
CA PHE A 100 11.09 3.72 -3.69
C PHE A 100 9.65 3.23 -3.55
N ILE A 101 9.44 1.99 -3.97
CA ILE A 101 8.21 1.23 -3.88
C ILE A 101 8.57 -0.25 -3.73
N GLY A 102 7.62 -1.16 -3.56
CA GLY A 102 7.95 -2.59 -3.52
C GLY A 102 6.82 -3.49 -4.01
N PHE A 103 7.14 -4.76 -4.22
CA PHE A 103 6.16 -5.76 -4.63
C PHE A 103 5.15 -6.09 -3.52
N GLU A 104 3.89 -6.36 -3.89
CA GLU A 104 2.83 -6.75 -2.96
C GLU A 104 2.69 -8.27 -2.82
N ASP A 105 2.74 -9.01 -3.93
CA ASP A 105 2.32 -10.40 -3.98
C ASP A 105 3.51 -11.39 -3.97
N VAL A 106 3.24 -12.65 -3.59
CA VAL A 106 4.29 -13.69 -3.51
C VAL A 106 5.00 -13.90 -4.85
N LYS A 107 4.30 -13.73 -5.97
CA LYS A 107 4.87 -13.96 -7.30
C LYS A 107 5.66 -12.77 -7.81
N GLY A 108 5.57 -11.60 -7.16
CA GLY A 108 6.21 -10.37 -7.62
C GLY A 108 5.69 -9.91 -8.98
N ASN A 109 4.38 -10.01 -9.16
CA ASN A 109 3.68 -9.57 -10.36
C ASN A 109 3.06 -8.18 -10.21
N VAL A 110 2.86 -7.75 -8.96
CA VAL A 110 2.09 -6.54 -8.64
C VAL A 110 2.85 -5.68 -7.64
N ILE A 111 2.87 -4.38 -7.87
CA ILE A 111 3.48 -3.39 -6.98
C ILE A 111 2.48 -2.97 -5.90
N ALA A 112 2.97 -2.84 -4.66
CA ALA A 112 2.17 -2.32 -3.56
C ALA A 112 2.08 -0.79 -3.64
N SER A 113 0.89 -0.23 -3.42
CA SER A 113 0.71 1.22 -3.27
C SER A 113 0.70 1.68 -1.81
N CYS A 114 0.76 0.74 -0.85
CA CYS A 114 0.65 1.02 0.58
C CYS A 114 1.88 1.70 1.21
N VAL A 115 3.02 1.64 0.52
CA VAL A 115 4.24 2.40 0.81
C VAL A 115 4.82 2.90 -0.50
N ILE A 116 4.84 4.21 -0.70
CA ILE A 116 5.47 4.85 -1.86
C ILE A 116 6.29 6.02 -1.33
N ALA A 117 7.52 6.16 -1.79
CA ALA A 117 8.37 7.29 -1.46
C ALA A 117 8.97 7.91 -2.71
N ALA A 118 9.17 9.21 -2.65
CA ALA A 118 9.76 9.95 -3.76
C ALA A 118 10.39 11.24 -3.27
N LYS A 119 11.39 11.73 -4.01
CA LYS A 119 11.76 13.14 -3.97
C LYS A 119 10.61 13.99 -4.52
N GLN A 120 10.59 15.25 -4.11
CA GLN A 120 9.71 16.24 -4.69
C GLN A 120 9.90 16.30 -6.21
N LEU A 121 8.82 16.49 -6.96
CA LEU A 121 8.80 16.57 -8.42
C LEU A 121 9.32 15.32 -9.14
N HIS A 122 9.28 14.14 -8.52
CA HIS A 122 9.75 12.90 -9.15
C HIS A 122 8.95 12.60 -10.44
N PRO A 123 9.61 12.45 -11.61
CA PRO A 123 8.91 12.33 -12.90
C PRO A 123 7.93 11.16 -12.98
N PHE A 124 8.32 10.00 -12.42
CA PHE A 124 7.42 8.84 -12.38
C PHE A 124 6.14 9.08 -11.56
N ILE A 125 6.19 9.86 -10.48
CA ILE A 125 5.01 10.18 -9.68
C ILE A 125 4.07 11.07 -10.51
N GLN A 126 4.62 12.07 -11.21
CA GLN A 126 3.85 12.93 -12.12
C GLN A 126 3.14 12.11 -13.20
N GLU A 127 3.83 11.14 -13.78
CA GLU A 127 3.26 10.24 -14.78
C GLU A 127 2.11 9.41 -14.21
N CYS A 128 2.27 8.83 -13.02
CA CYS A 128 1.21 8.07 -12.35
C CYS A 128 -0.01 8.95 -12.01
N MET A 129 0.18 10.24 -11.73
CA MET A 129 -0.94 11.17 -11.49
C MET A 129 -1.86 11.32 -12.71
N GLN A 130 -1.36 11.07 -13.93
CA GLN A 130 -2.18 11.16 -15.14
C GLN A 130 -3.36 10.19 -15.15
N TYR A 131 -3.28 9.08 -14.40
CA TYR A 131 -4.39 8.13 -14.24
C TYR A 131 -5.64 8.82 -13.67
N TYR A 132 -5.49 9.89 -12.90
CA TYR A 132 -6.59 10.58 -12.22
C TYR A 132 -7.18 11.75 -13.02
N ASN A 133 -6.73 11.94 -14.27
CA ASN A 133 -7.32 12.92 -15.19
C ASN A 133 -8.63 12.43 -15.84
N GLN A 134 -9.17 11.30 -15.37
CA GLN A 134 -10.44 10.74 -15.78
C GLN A 134 -11.48 10.89 -14.67
N ASP A 135 -12.76 10.71 -15.01
CA ASP A 135 -13.82 10.70 -14.02
C ASP A 135 -13.80 9.41 -13.20
N PHE A 136 -14.08 9.54 -11.90
CA PHE A 136 -14.31 8.37 -11.07
C PHE A 136 -15.68 7.76 -11.38
N THR A 137 -15.71 6.47 -11.70
CA THR A 137 -16.94 5.73 -12.04
C THR A 137 -17.07 4.46 -11.21
N ILE A 138 -18.30 3.94 -11.07
CA ILE A 138 -18.53 2.67 -10.36
C ILE A 138 -17.87 1.48 -11.07
N GLU A 139 -17.65 1.57 -12.39
CA GLU A 139 -16.96 0.52 -13.14
C GLU A 139 -15.52 0.31 -12.69
N ILE A 140 -14.82 1.38 -12.30
CA ILE A 140 -13.44 1.30 -11.76
C ILE A 140 -13.42 0.40 -10.52
N ILE A 141 -14.43 0.51 -9.66
CA ILE A 141 -14.59 -0.35 -8.48
C ILE A 141 -14.84 -1.80 -8.91
N ASN A 142 -15.76 -2.01 -9.87
CA ASN A 142 -16.17 -3.35 -10.30
C ASN A 142 -15.06 -4.11 -11.03
N LYS A 143 -14.24 -3.40 -11.83
CA LYS A 143 -13.09 -3.99 -12.54
C LYS A 143 -11.90 -4.23 -11.60
N ASN A 144 -11.98 -3.76 -10.35
CA ASN A 144 -10.87 -3.72 -9.40
C ASN A 144 -9.62 -3.12 -10.07
N GLU A 145 -9.83 -2.14 -10.97
CA GLU A 145 -8.79 -1.37 -11.65
C GLU A 145 -8.22 -0.39 -10.64
N ALA A 146 -7.46 -0.95 -9.69
CA ALA A 146 -6.76 -0.18 -8.69
C ALA A 146 -5.59 0.57 -9.36
N ASN A 147 -5.24 1.72 -8.79
CA ASN A 147 -4.00 2.44 -9.10
C ASN A 147 -2.75 1.54 -9.13
N VAL A 148 -2.75 0.50 -8.29
CA VAL A 148 -1.74 -0.56 -8.25
C VAL A 148 -1.52 -1.20 -9.63
N ILE A 149 -2.59 -1.48 -10.38
CA ILE A 149 -2.49 -2.07 -11.71
C ILE A 149 -1.90 -1.07 -12.69
N ASP A 150 -2.37 0.18 -12.69
CA ASP A 150 -1.83 1.24 -13.56
C ASP A 150 -0.33 1.48 -13.30
N ILE A 151 0.07 1.66 -12.03
CA ILE A 151 1.47 1.81 -11.62
C ILE A 151 2.31 0.61 -12.08
N THR A 152 1.82 -0.61 -11.85
CA THR A 152 2.50 -1.85 -12.26
C THR A 152 2.68 -1.87 -13.77
N GLN A 153 1.64 -1.58 -14.56
CA GLN A 153 1.71 -1.60 -16.02
C GLN A 153 2.63 -0.51 -16.58
N ARG A 154 2.65 0.69 -15.98
CA ARG A 154 3.61 1.74 -16.35
C ARG A 154 5.06 1.30 -16.11
N LEU A 155 5.32 0.65 -14.98
CA LEU A 155 6.65 0.11 -14.67
C LEU A 155 7.05 -1.02 -15.63
N ILE A 156 6.14 -1.95 -15.96
CA ILE A 156 6.39 -3.01 -16.95
C ILE A 156 6.77 -2.41 -18.30
N LYS A 157 6.01 -1.40 -18.77
CA LYS A 157 6.31 -0.68 -20.03
C LYS A 157 7.67 0.00 -20.01
N LYS A 158 8.19 0.34 -18.83
CA LYS A 158 9.53 0.92 -18.62
C LYS A 158 10.62 -0.12 -18.37
N GLY A 159 10.30 -1.41 -18.45
CA GLY A 159 11.26 -2.52 -18.33
C GLY A 159 11.30 -3.22 -16.98
N MET A 160 10.33 -2.98 -16.09
CA MET A 160 10.23 -3.73 -14.83
C MET A 160 10.04 -5.22 -15.12
N GLN A 161 10.88 -6.05 -14.51
CA GLN A 161 10.80 -7.50 -14.58
C GLN A 161 9.91 -8.04 -13.46
N LEU A 162 9.03 -8.97 -13.79
CA LEU A 162 8.23 -9.69 -12.81
C LEU A 162 9.08 -10.73 -12.06
N GLY A 163 8.58 -11.23 -10.93
CA GLY A 163 9.25 -12.25 -10.12
C GLY A 163 9.77 -11.75 -8.77
N GLY A 164 9.63 -10.45 -8.48
CA GLY A 164 9.83 -9.92 -7.12
C GLY A 164 11.29 -9.57 -6.77
N GLY A 165 12.19 -9.61 -7.74
CA GLY A 165 13.59 -9.22 -7.57
C GLY A 165 13.77 -7.72 -7.41
N GLU A 166 14.75 -7.33 -6.59
CA GLU A 166 15.14 -5.92 -6.41
C GLU A 166 15.63 -5.32 -7.72
N GLN A 167 15.15 -4.12 -8.06
CA GLN A 167 15.47 -3.46 -9.32
C GLN A 167 15.24 -1.95 -9.23
N VAL A 168 15.87 -1.19 -10.13
CA VAL A 168 15.67 0.26 -10.25
C VAL A 168 15.18 0.56 -11.66
N ILE A 169 13.99 1.15 -11.77
CA ILE A 169 13.36 1.47 -13.05
C ILE A 169 12.94 2.94 -13.00
N ASN A 170 13.43 3.75 -13.93
CA ASN A 170 13.08 5.17 -14.03
C ASN A 170 13.26 5.90 -12.70
N GLU A 171 14.42 5.70 -12.07
CA GLU A 171 14.83 6.25 -10.77
C GLU A 171 14.00 5.77 -9.57
N MET A 172 12.96 4.95 -9.80
CA MET A 172 12.19 4.31 -8.75
C MET A 172 12.86 3.00 -8.33
N HIS A 173 13.32 2.92 -7.09
CA HIS A 173 13.84 1.70 -6.50
C HIS A 173 12.68 0.78 -6.11
N ILE A 174 12.58 -0.38 -6.75
CA ILE A 174 11.54 -1.38 -6.51
C ILE A 174 12.14 -2.48 -5.64
N TYR A 175 11.73 -2.53 -4.37
CA TYR A 175 12.19 -3.50 -3.40
C TYR A 175 11.43 -4.82 -3.47
N PRO A 176 12.08 -5.93 -3.11
CA PRO A 176 11.41 -7.19 -2.83
C PRO A 176 10.32 -7.02 -1.78
N ARG A 177 9.31 -7.86 -1.89
CA ARG A 177 8.09 -7.79 -1.10
C ARG A 177 8.36 -7.77 0.42
N GLU A 178 9.34 -8.50 0.92
CA GLU A 178 9.63 -8.61 2.35
C GLU A 178 10.01 -7.29 3.02
N TYR A 179 10.38 -6.25 2.25
CA TYR A 179 10.67 -4.93 2.78
C TYR A 179 9.42 -4.24 3.34
N PHE A 180 8.31 -4.28 2.59
CA PHE A 180 7.11 -3.48 2.91
C PHE A 180 5.83 -4.32 3.08
N CYS A 181 5.74 -5.45 2.40
CA CYS A 181 4.58 -6.35 2.38
C CYS A 181 4.94 -7.79 2.80
N PRO A 182 5.69 -8.04 3.89
CA PRO A 182 6.14 -9.38 4.30
C PRO A 182 4.98 -10.33 4.67
N MET A 183 3.79 -9.79 4.97
CA MET A 183 2.59 -10.55 5.27
C MET A 183 1.69 -10.58 4.03
N ASP A 184 1.10 -11.72 3.66
CA ASP A 184 0.11 -11.77 2.56
C ASP A 184 -1.31 -11.53 3.06
N PHE A 185 -2.24 -11.40 2.12
CA PHE A 185 -3.66 -11.28 2.42
C PHE A 185 -4.19 -12.43 3.31
N TRP A 186 -3.56 -13.61 3.28
CA TRP A 186 -3.94 -14.76 4.10
C TRP A 186 -3.25 -14.79 5.47
N GLY A 187 -2.38 -13.82 5.76
CA GLY A 187 -1.60 -13.76 6.99
C GLY A 187 -0.44 -14.75 7.03
N ASN A 188 0.12 -15.18 5.89
CA ASN A 188 1.43 -15.84 5.81
C ASN A 188 2.51 -14.79 5.91
N TRP A 189 3.52 -15.03 6.74
CA TRP A 189 4.58 -14.07 7.01
C TRP A 189 5.90 -14.57 6.45
N ASN A 190 6.64 -13.67 5.81
CA ASN A 190 8.05 -13.82 5.48
C ASN A 190 8.82 -12.63 6.03
N LYS A 191 9.02 -12.61 7.36
CA LYS A 191 9.80 -11.56 8.02
C LYS A 191 11.28 -11.86 7.88
N THR A 192 12.04 -10.89 7.39
CA THR A 192 13.49 -10.99 7.22
C THR A 192 14.19 -9.83 7.94
N ALA A 193 15.52 -9.79 7.90
CA ALA A 193 16.29 -8.63 8.36
C ALA A 193 15.97 -7.35 7.57
N ASN A 194 15.49 -7.49 6.33
CA ASN A 194 15.16 -6.38 5.44
C ASN A 194 13.75 -5.82 5.66
N THR A 195 12.92 -6.43 6.50
CA THR A 195 11.55 -5.96 6.74
C THR A 195 11.50 -4.63 7.51
N TYR A 196 11.05 -3.56 6.85
CA TYR A 196 10.85 -2.23 7.45
C TYR A 196 9.45 -2.08 8.05
N CYS A 197 8.45 -2.67 7.42
CA CYS A 197 7.08 -2.57 7.87
C CYS A 197 6.22 -3.77 7.48
N ILE A 198 4.98 -3.78 7.95
CA ILE A 198 3.99 -4.81 7.67
C ILE A 198 2.70 -4.12 7.25
N HIS A 199 2.24 -4.39 6.04
CA HIS A 199 0.87 -4.07 5.62
C HIS A 199 -0.11 -5.06 6.26
N LEU A 200 -1.03 -4.57 7.10
CA LEU A 200 -1.93 -5.45 7.87
C LEU A 200 -3.15 -5.94 7.07
N PHE A 201 -3.41 -5.37 5.90
CA PHE A 201 -4.59 -5.64 5.07
C PHE A 201 -5.87 -5.56 5.91
N ASN A 202 -6.08 -4.43 6.59
CA ASN A 202 -7.26 -4.21 7.43
C ASN A 202 -8.54 -4.18 6.59
N GLY A 203 -8.43 -3.73 5.33
CA GLY A 203 -9.51 -3.82 4.34
C GLY A 203 -10.75 -3.00 4.71
N SER A 204 -10.59 -1.86 5.41
CA SER A 204 -11.70 -1.01 5.85
C SER A 204 -12.52 -0.39 4.72
N TRP A 205 -12.02 -0.47 3.49
CA TRP A 205 -12.69 -0.01 2.27
C TRP A 205 -13.51 -1.10 1.56
N LEU A 206 -13.37 -2.35 2.00
CA LEU A 206 -14.05 -3.49 1.37
C LEU A 206 -15.55 -3.50 1.71
N PRO A 207 -16.43 -3.94 0.78
CA PRO A 207 -17.80 -4.26 1.10
C PRO A 207 -17.92 -5.31 2.21
N ASP A 208 -19.06 -5.34 2.92
CA ASP A 208 -19.29 -6.23 4.07
C ASP A 208 -19.07 -7.72 3.77
N SER A 209 -19.40 -8.18 2.55
CA SER A 209 -19.20 -9.56 2.11
C SER A 209 -17.72 -9.95 2.07
N GLU A 210 -16.87 -9.09 1.50
CA GLU A 210 -15.42 -9.27 1.45
C GLU A 210 -14.79 -9.07 2.83
N MET A 211 -15.29 -8.11 3.63
CA MET A 211 -14.86 -7.92 5.01
C MET A 211 -15.15 -9.14 5.89
N LYS A 212 -16.28 -9.85 5.68
CA LYS A 212 -16.57 -11.13 6.35
C LYS A 212 -15.55 -12.21 5.99
N LYS A 213 -15.17 -12.34 4.71
CA LYS A 213 -14.12 -13.27 4.27
C LYS A 213 -12.78 -12.94 4.93
N LEU A 214 -12.41 -11.65 4.94
CA LEU A 214 -11.20 -11.16 5.59
C LEU A 214 -11.20 -11.44 7.10
N ASN A 215 -12.33 -11.24 7.79
CA ASN A 215 -12.44 -11.48 9.22
C ASN A 215 -12.42 -12.97 9.58
N LYS A 216 -12.90 -13.86 8.70
CA LYS A 216 -12.81 -15.31 8.89
C LYS A 216 -11.36 -15.78 9.12
N ARG A 217 -10.37 -15.14 8.48
CA ARG A 217 -8.94 -15.44 8.66
C ARG A 217 -8.41 -15.16 10.07
N LYS A 218 -9.08 -14.26 10.81
CA LYS A 218 -8.70 -13.86 12.17
C LYS A 218 -9.16 -14.85 13.24
N THR A 219 -10.10 -15.75 12.89
CA THR A 219 -10.66 -16.76 13.81
C THR A 219 -9.63 -17.80 14.25
N TRP A 220 -9.77 -18.32 15.47
CA TRP A 220 -8.88 -19.36 16.00
C TRP A 220 -8.92 -20.63 15.15
N TYR A 221 -10.10 -21.06 14.71
CA TYR A 221 -10.25 -22.24 13.84
C TYR A 221 -9.45 -22.10 12.54
N PHE A 222 -9.55 -20.95 11.85
CA PHE A 222 -8.76 -20.73 10.63
C PHE A 222 -7.26 -20.75 10.91
N LYS A 223 -6.81 -20.11 11.99
CA LYS A 223 -5.40 -20.12 12.41
C LYS A 223 -4.92 -21.55 12.72
N LEU A 224 -5.72 -22.35 13.40
CA LEU A 224 -5.41 -23.74 13.72
C LEU A 224 -5.35 -24.61 12.46
N CYS A 225 -6.37 -24.56 11.59
CA CYS A 225 -6.37 -25.29 10.32
C CYS A 225 -5.17 -24.91 9.45
N LYS A 226 -4.82 -23.63 9.41
CA LYS A 226 -3.65 -23.15 8.68
C LYS A 226 -2.35 -23.67 9.29
N TRP A 227 -2.23 -23.66 10.62
CA TRP A 227 -1.08 -24.21 11.33
C TRP A 227 -0.90 -25.70 11.01
N ILE A 228 -1.98 -26.49 11.09
CA ILE A 228 -2.05 -27.90 10.70
C ILE A 228 -1.60 -28.09 9.24
N TYR A 229 -2.17 -27.32 8.31
CA TYR A 229 -1.86 -27.41 6.88
C TYR A 229 -0.37 -27.18 6.56
N VAL A 230 0.26 -26.21 7.24
CA VAL A 230 1.68 -25.88 7.06
C VAL A 230 2.58 -26.93 7.72
N HIS A 231 2.30 -27.33 8.96
CA HIS A 231 3.21 -28.17 9.76
C HIS A 231 3.06 -29.66 9.51
N ILE A 232 1.89 -30.13 9.05
CA ILE A 232 1.69 -31.52 8.62
C ILE A 232 2.14 -31.72 7.16
N GLY A 233 2.55 -30.65 6.47
CA GLY A 233 3.06 -30.75 5.10
C GLY A 233 1.97 -31.01 4.05
N LEU A 234 0.68 -30.86 4.40
CA LEU A 234 -0.45 -30.96 3.47
C LEU A 234 -0.31 -29.97 2.30
N GLN A 235 0.44 -28.88 2.48
CA GLN A 235 0.83 -27.97 1.41
C GLN A 235 1.62 -28.63 0.26
N LYS A 236 2.38 -29.70 0.54
CA LYS A 236 3.17 -30.45 -0.45
C LYS A 236 2.29 -31.39 -1.30
N LEU A 237 1.11 -31.79 -0.81
CA LEU A 237 0.14 -32.59 -1.57
C LEU A 237 -0.57 -31.77 -2.65
N LYS A 238 -0.73 -30.46 -2.44
CA LYS A 238 -1.39 -29.58 -3.40
C LYS A 238 -0.56 -29.36 -4.68
N SER A 239 0.77 -29.48 -4.58
CA SER A 239 1.67 -29.48 -5.74
C SER A 239 1.72 -30.81 -6.48
N SER A 240 1.38 -31.95 -5.86
CA SER A 240 1.37 -33.25 -6.53
C SER A 240 0.08 -33.52 -7.31
N LEU A 241 -1.02 -32.83 -6.98
CA LEU A 241 -2.32 -32.96 -7.65
C LEU A 241 -2.50 -32.03 -8.87
N LYS A 242 -1.47 -31.26 -9.23
CA LYS A 242 -1.44 -30.39 -10.43
C LYS A 242 -0.56 -30.94 -11.55
N ARG A 243 -0.17 -32.23 -11.48
CA ARG A 243 0.42 -32.96 -12.60
C ARG A 243 -0.66 -33.72 -13.35
#